data_AF-A0A432UCR4-F1
#
_entry.id   AF-A0A432UCR4-F1
#
_cell.length_a   1.000
_cell.length_b   1.000
_cell.length_c   1.000
_cell.angle_alpha   90.00
_cell.angle_beta   90.00
_cell.angle_gamma   90.00
#
_symmetry.space_group_name_H-M   'P 1'
#
loop_
_entity.id
_entity.type
_entity.pdbx_description
1 polymer ?
#
loop_
_entity_poly.entity_id
_entity_poly.type
_entity_poly.pdbx_seq_one_letter_code
_entity_poly.pdbx_strand_id
1 'polypeptide(L)'
;MNILVIGCGSYMDAGYGCPGEYKCINAVKEKNGEFAKYDDPVLVGFLRCQCPGRATISNIGSVIKNVKVDAVHLSNCMAKAVPMCKNHDFEQFKKIVEEKYGIPCVLGTHAYG
;
A
#
# COMPACT_ATOMS: atom_id res chain seq x y z
N MET A 1 0.10 -14.66 5.86
CA MET A 1 0.88 -13.41 5.96
C MET A 1 -0.07 -12.24 5.84
N ASN A 2 -0.17 -11.42 6.86
CA ASN A 2 -1.14 -10.33 6.95
C ASN A 2 -0.61 -9.06 6.28
N ILE A 3 -1.29 -8.61 5.24
CA ILE A 3 -0.87 -7.50 4.39
C ILE A 3 -1.73 -6.28 4.65
N LEU A 4 -1.09 -5.15 4.86
CA LEU A 4 -1.73 -3.83 4.85
C LEU A 4 -1.37 -3.11 3.55
N VAL A 5 -2.37 -2.75 2.73
CA VAL A 5 -2.14 -1.97 1.51
C VAL A 5 -2.44 -0.50 1.77
N ILE A 6 -1.56 0.37 1.28
CA ILE A 6 -1.74 1.82 1.27
C ILE A 6 -1.93 2.26 -0.17
N GLY A 7 -2.88 3.13 -0.45
CA GLY A 7 -2.92 3.77 -1.76
C GLY A 7 -3.24 5.25 -1.76
N CYS A 8 -3.00 5.87 -2.91
CA CYS A 8 -3.14 7.30 -3.11
C CYS A 8 -4.63 7.65 -3.15
N GLY A 9 -5.14 8.32 -2.11
CA GLY A 9 -6.54 8.71 -2.04
C GLY A 9 -6.96 9.58 -3.23
N SER A 10 -6.10 10.52 -3.64
CA SER A 10 -6.34 11.40 -4.79
C SER A 10 -6.39 10.67 -6.12
N TYR A 11 -5.64 9.57 -6.29
CA TYR A 11 -5.71 8.75 -7.50
C TYR A 11 -7.01 7.95 -7.52
N MET A 12 -7.41 7.41 -6.36
CA MET A 12 -8.63 6.63 -6.19
C MET A 12 -9.89 7.46 -6.41
N ASP A 13 -9.90 8.72 -5.96
CA ASP A 13 -11.05 9.62 -6.12
C ASP A 13 -11.38 9.90 -7.59
N ALA A 14 -10.41 9.77 -8.50
CA ALA A 14 -10.64 9.89 -9.94
C ALA A 14 -11.37 8.68 -10.55
N GLY A 15 -11.45 7.55 -9.83
CA GLY A 15 -12.12 6.32 -10.29
C GLY A 15 -11.47 5.64 -11.52
N TYR A 16 -10.35 6.17 -12.02
CA TYR A 16 -9.78 5.72 -13.28
C TYR A 16 -8.99 4.41 -13.12
N GLY A 17 -9.39 3.40 -13.89
CA GLY A 17 -8.64 2.15 -14.04
C GLY A 17 -8.61 1.23 -12.80
N CYS A 18 -9.18 1.58 -11.66
CA CYS A 18 -9.19 0.74 -10.45
C CYS A 18 -10.38 1.02 -9.50
N PRO A 19 -11.64 1.00 -9.97
CA PRO A 19 -12.81 1.25 -9.12
C PRO A 19 -12.89 0.27 -7.95
N GLY A 20 -13.09 0.80 -6.73
CA GLY A 20 -13.14 0.00 -5.51
C GLY A 20 -11.83 -0.75 -5.21
N GLU A 21 -10.71 -0.27 -5.78
CA GLU A 21 -9.37 -0.80 -5.53
C GLU A 21 -9.23 -2.29 -5.88
N TYR A 22 -10.10 -2.79 -6.76
CA TYR A 22 -10.28 -4.21 -7.05
C TYR A 22 -8.98 -4.88 -7.50
N LYS A 23 -8.11 -4.17 -8.24
CA LYS A 23 -6.84 -4.73 -8.71
C LYS A 23 -5.91 -5.08 -7.55
N CYS A 24 -5.82 -4.23 -6.52
CA CYS A 24 -4.97 -4.51 -5.36
C CYS A 24 -5.56 -5.65 -4.52
N ILE A 25 -6.88 -5.64 -4.31
CA ILE A 25 -7.58 -6.64 -3.50
C ILE A 25 -7.49 -8.03 -4.16
N ASN A 26 -7.80 -8.12 -5.45
CA ASN A 26 -7.72 -9.39 -6.18
C ASN A 26 -6.29 -9.90 -6.28
N ALA A 27 -5.30 -9.01 -6.44
CA ALA A 27 -3.91 -9.44 -6.51
C ALA A 27 -3.40 -10.11 -5.22
N VAL A 28 -3.91 -9.72 -4.04
CA VAL A 28 -3.62 -10.44 -2.80
C VAL A 28 -4.19 -11.86 -2.89
N LYS A 29 -5.48 -11.99 -3.22
CA LYS A 29 -6.16 -13.30 -3.34
C LYS A 29 -5.51 -14.22 -4.38
N GLU A 30 -5.10 -13.67 -5.51
CA GLU A 30 -4.52 -14.38 -6.64
C GLU A 30 -3.01 -14.59 -6.51
N LYS A 31 -2.38 -14.06 -5.44
CA LYS A 31 -0.91 -14.04 -5.28
C LYS A 31 -0.20 -13.45 -6.51
N ASN A 32 -0.73 -12.34 -7.02
CA ASN A 32 -0.21 -11.69 -8.22
C ASN A 32 0.81 -10.59 -7.89
N GLY A 33 1.74 -10.34 -8.80
CA GLY A 33 2.71 -9.26 -8.70
C GLY A 33 3.60 -9.41 -7.46
N GLU A 34 3.66 -8.37 -6.64
CA GLU A 34 4.45 -8.36 -5.41
C GLU A 34 3.97 -9.37 -4.37
N PHE A 35 2.74 -9.91 -4.51
CA PHE A 35 2.20 -10.91 -3.61
C PHE A 35 2.59 -12.35 -3.98
N ALA A 36 3.16 -12.59 -5.15
CA ALA A 36 3.58 -13.92 -5.61
C ALA A 36 4.68 -14.54 -4.74
N LYS A 37 5.43 -13.71 -4.00
CA LYS A 37 6.49 -14.12 -3.08
C LYS A 37 5.98 -14.59 -1.70
N TYR A 38 4.66 -14.58 -1.49
CA TYR A 38 4.03 -14.94 -0.22
C TYR A 38 3.19 -16.21 -0.34
N ASP A 39 3.29 -17.10 0.64
CA ASP A 39 2.60 -18.40 0.60
C ASP A 39 1.08 -18.30 0.82
N ASP A 40 0.62 -17.43 1.72
CA ASP A 40 -0.81 -17.24 2.01
C ASP A 40 -1.08 -15.79 2.43
N PRO A 41 -1.00 -14.82 1.49
CA PRO A 41 -1.20 -13.41 1.81
C PRO A 41 -2.69 -13.12 2.04
N VAL A 42 -3.00 -12.45 3.14
CA VAL A 42 -4.34 -12.05 3.54
C VAL A 42 -4.37 -10.53 3.67
N LEU A 43 -5.29 -9.87 2.98
CA LEU A 43 -5.48 -8.43 3.11
C LEU A 43 -6.21 -8.14 4.44
N VAL A 44 -5.51 -7.53 5.39
CA VAL A 44 -6.08 -7.20 6.72
C VAL A 44 -6.51 -5.74 6.85
N GLY A 45 -6.20 -4.92 5.85
CA GLY A 45 -6.62 -3.54 5.81
C GLY A 45 -6.20 -2.85 4.53
N PHE A 46 -6.92 -1.77 4.20
CA PHE A 46 -6.60 -0.89 3.09
C PHE A 46 -6.70 0.56 3.56
N LEU A 47 -5.58 1.27 3.60
CA LEU A 47 -5.55 2.68 4.00
C LEU A 47 -5.40 3.59 2.79
N ARG A 48 -6.16 4.69 2.81
CA ARG A 48 -6.08 5.74 1.80
C ARG A 48 -5.22 6.89 2.34
N CYS A 49 -4.18 7.24 1.60
CA CYS A 49 -3.39 8.44 1.86
C CYS A 49 -4.23 9.67 1.51
N GLN A 50 -4.38 10.59 2.45
CA GLN A 50 -5.09 11.85 2.24
C GLN A 50 -4.09 12.98 2.05
N CYS A 51 -4.08 13.61 0.87
CA CYS A 51 -3.16 14.71 0.54
C CYS A 51 -3.21 15.83 1.61
N PRO A 52 -2.05 16.32 2.08
CA PRO A 52 -0.69 16.09 1.59
C PRO A 52 0.02 14.86 2.22
N GLY A 53 -0.69 13.92 2.83
CA GLY A 53 -0.15 12.64 3.35
C GLY A 53 0.42 12.69 4.76
N ARG A 54 0.18 13.78 5.50
CA ARG A 54 0.74 14.02 6.85
C ARG A 54 0.46 12.89 7.84
N ALA A 55 -0.75 12.33 7.80
CA ALA A 55 -1.20 11.32 8.76
C ALA A 55 -0.93 9.87 8.29
N THR A 56 -0.40 9.65 7.08
CA THR A 56 -0.34 8.29 6.51
C THR A 56 0.55 7.37 7.33
N ILE A 57 1.74 7.83 7.74
CA ILE A 57 2.65 7.03 8.58
C ILE A 57 2.01 6.74 9.94
N SER A 58 1.44 7.74 10.62
CA SER A 58 0.76 7.51 11.91
C SER A 58 -0.44 6.59 11.79
N ASN A 59 -1.20 6.65 10.69
CA ASN A 59 -2.35 5.79 10.44
C ASN A 59 -1.91 4.33 10.21
N ILE A 60 -0.79 4.11 9.51
CA ILE A 60 -0.16 2.79 9.42
C ILE A 60 0.13 2.24 10.82
N GLY A 61 0.78 3.04 11.68
CA GLY A 61 1.05 2.64 13.06
C GLY A 61 -0.21 2.35 13.87
N SER A 62 -1.30 3.08 13.64
CA SER A 62 -2.59 2.82 14.28
C SER A 62 -3.17 1.47 13.88
N VAL A 63 -3.07 1.08 12.60
CA VAL A 63 -3.50 -0.26 12.16
C VAL A 63 -2.62 -1.35 12.77
N ILE A 64 -1.29 -1.20 12.69
CA ILE A 64 -0.32 -2.18 13.23
C ILE A 64 -0.54 -2.41 14.73
N LYS A 65 -0.93 -1.37 15.48
CA LYS A 65 -1.23 -1.49 16.91
C LYS A 65 -2.46 -2.37 17.21
N ASN A 66 -3.43 -2.41 16.31
CA ASN A 66 -4.74 -3.05 16.56
C ASN A 66 -4.93 -4.36 15.77
N VAL A 67 -4.13 -4.57 14.73
CA VAL A 67 -4.23 -5.72 13.83
C VAL A 67 -2.81 -6.24 13.55
N LYS A 68 -2.62 -7.55 13.59
CA LYS A 68 -1.33 -8.16 13.20
C LYS A 68 -1.08 -7.85 11.71
N VAL A 69 0.00 -7.13 11.41
CA VAL A 69 0.47 -6.82 10.05
C VAL A 69 1.88 -7.36 9.90
N ASP A 70 2.09 -8.22 8.91
CA ASP A 70 3.39 -8.82 8.60
C ASP A 70 4.14 -8.02 7.53
N ALA A 71 3.44 -7.31 6.64
CA ALA A 71 4.05 -6.37 5.68
C ALA A 71 3.08 -5.25 5.26
N VAL A 72 3.65 -4.10 4.93
CA VAL A 72 2.95 -2.97 4.32
C VAL A 72 3.27 -2.92 2.83
N HIS A 73 2.28 -2.67 1.98
CA HIS A 73 2.48 -2.42 0.57
C HIS A 73 2.02 -1.02 0.19
N LEU A 74 2.91 -0.21 -0.39
CA LEU A 74 2.53 1.03 -1.06
C LEU A 74 2.09 0.67 -2.48
N SER A 75 0.81 0.84 -2.78
CA SER A 75 0.20 0.39 -4.04
C SER A 75 0.84 0.97 -5.30
N ASN A 76 0.53 0.37 -6.45
CA ASN A 76 1.03 0.84 -7.75
C ASN A 76 0.68 2.31 -8.01
N CYS A 77 -0.50 2.78 -7.57
CA CYS A 77 -0.88 4.19 -7.73
C CYS A 77 -0.05 5.17 -6.88
N MET A 78 0.66 4.68 -5.86
CA MET A 78 1.65 5.47 -5.13
C MET A 78 3.03 5.32 -5.80
N ALA A 79 3.49 4.09 -5.97
CA ALA A 79 4.87 3.81 -6.34
C ALA A 79 5.20 3.93 -7.84
N LYS A 80 4.19 3.83 -8.72
CA LYS A 80 4.39 3.67 -10.18
C LYS A 80 3.59 4.67 -11.04
N ALA A 81 2.65 5.41 -10.47
CA ALA A 81 1.84 6.36 -11.22
C ALA A 81 2.66 7.58 -11.68
N VAL A 82 2.42 8.04 -12.91
CA VAL A 82 3.04 9.23 -13.48
C VAL A 82 1.95 10.25 -13.81
N PRO A 83 2.08 11.53 -13.37
CA PRO A 83 3.20 12.08 -12.61
C PRO A 83 3.29 11.55 -11.18
N MET A 84 4.53 11.50 -10.64
CA MET A 84 4.81 11.05 -9.28
C MET A 84 4.18 11.98 -8.23
N CYS A 85 4.03 11.48 -7.00
CA CYS A 85 3.54 12.26 -5.87
C CYS A 85 4.44 13.49 -5.62
N LYS A 86 3.85 14.70 -5.66
CA LYS A 86 4.57 15.95 -5.37
C LYS A 86 4.96 16.15 -3.90
N ASN A 87 4.36 15.36 -2.99
CA ASN A 87 4.52 15.55 -1.55
C ASN A 87 5.45 14.53 -0.89
N HIS A 88 5.70 13.38 -1.53
CA HIS A 88 6.42 12.25 -0.94
C HIS A 88 7.31 11.56 -1.95
N ASP A 89 8.54 11.27 -1.54
CA ASP A 89 9.38 10.22 -2.13
C ASP A 89 9.01 8.88 -1.47
N PHE A 90 8.54 7.92 -2.25
CA PHE A 90 8.08 6.64 -1.70
C PHE A 90 9.20 5.67 -1.33
N GLU A 91 10.42 5.86 -1.83
CA GLU A 91 11.60 5.12 -1.33
C GLU A 91 11.96 5.60 0.08
N GLN A 92 11.95 6.92 0.29
CA GLN A 92 12.14 7.49 1.63
C GLN A 92 10.99 7.11 2.56
N PHE A 93 9.75 7.17 2.08
CA PHE A 93 8.56 6.77 2.85
C PHE A 93 8.66 5.32 3.32
N LYS A 94 9.05 4.41 2.42
CA LYS A 94 9.31 2.99 2.71
C LYS A 94 10.29 2.84 3.88
N LYS A 95 11.45 3.50 3.80
CA LYS A 95 12.47 3.47 4.87
C LYS A 95 11.91 3.92 6.21
N ILE A 96 11.15 5.02 6.25
CA ILE A 96 10.55 5.53 7.50
C ILE A 96 9.58 4.51 8.10
N VAL A 97 8.77 3.84 7.27
CA VAL A 97 7.84 2.79 7.75
C VAL A 97 8.61 1.60 8.32
N GLU A 98 9.65 1.13 7.62
CA GLU A 98 10.48 -0.01 8.03
C GLU A 98 11.22 0.28 9.34
N GLU A 99 11.89 1.43 9.44
CA GLU A 99 12.62 1.85 10.63
C GLU A 99 11.70 2.06 11.83
N LYS A 100 10.52 2.65 11.62
CA LYS A 100 9.61 3.00 12.72
C LYS A 100 8.82 1.81 13.26
N TYR A 101 8.46 0.86 12.40
CA TYR A 101 7.56 -0.24 12.77
C TYR A 101 8.21 -1.62 12.74
N GLY A 102 9.44 -1.75 12.23
CA GLY A 102 10.17 -3.02 12.22
C GLY A 102 9.55 -4.09 11.33
N ILE A 103 8.71 -3.69 10.36
CA ILE A 103 8.08 -4.58 9.39
C ILE A 103 8.44 -4.18 7.96
N PRO A 104 8.53 -5.12 7.01
CA PRO A 104 8.79 -4.81 5.61
C PRO A 104 7.76 -3.85 5.02
N CYS A 105 8.22 -2.88 4.24
CA CYS A 105 7.38 -2.01 3.43
C CYS A 105 7.74 -2.20 1.96
N VAL A 106 6.82 -2.68 1.13
CA VAL A 106 7.06 -3.04 -0.27
C VAL A 106 6.44 -2.02 -1.21
N LEU A 107 7.15 -1.65 -2.26
CA LEU A 107 6.62 -0.80 -3.31
C LEU A 107 5.95 -1.65 -4.39
N GLY A 108 4.66 -1.45 -4.59
CA GLY A 108 3.86 -2.13 -5.59
C GLY A 108 2.90 -3.18 -5.03
N THR A 109 2.00 -3.62 -5.91
CA THR A 109 0.91 -4.56 -5.60
C THR A 109 0.76 -5.57 -6.73
N HIS A 110 -0.04 -5.26 -7.73
CA HIS A 110 -0.33 -6.16 -8.86
C HIS A 110 0.63 -5.97 -10.05
N ALA A 111 0.65 -6.95 -10.95
CA ALA A 111 1.41 -6.90 -12.21
C ALA A 111 0.56 -6.49 -13.43
N TYR A 112 -0.78 -6.48 -13.32
CA TYR A 112 -1.66 -6.03 -14.42
C TYR A 112 -1.60 -4.49 -14.61
N GLY A 113 -1.88 -4.04 -15.83
CA GLY A 113 -2.09 -2.62 -16.15
C GLY A 113 -3.37 -2.06 -15.57
#